data_AF-A0A1H7Z560-F1
#
_entry.id   AF-A0A1H7Z560-F1
#
_cell.length_a   1.000
_cell.length_b   1.000
_cell.length_c   1.000
_cell.angle_alpha   90.00
_cell.angle_beta   90.00
_cell.angle_gamma   90.00
#
_symmetry.space_group_name_H-M   'P 1'
#
loop_
_entity.id
_entity.type
_entity.pdbx_description
1 polymer ?
#
loop_
_entity_poly.entity_id
_entity_poly.type
_entity_poly.pdbx_seq_one_letter_code
_entity_poly.pdbx_strand_id
1 'polypeptide(L)'
;MNVVSVMLFVGSLLSVWAVFSIDIPLITKIPCSFSEEIIDGVNRACQALAYSYIAGVIIYWMTIKYPNYLNKRRLTPVIKVKVGNLGSMLAWMNIEFRETGNNPPISDLDGIMALFERKRWKERCHVPEHSGCKDVTEEFIRDYNELKSMVDALINDYKEYLSGEQMIYLEAIRGSRLNQFFRSYEKSKGNCDYTDDFYKLVLQPNYRKLILMYYSLCKVSGINV
;
A
#
# COMPACT_ATOMS: atom_id res chain seq x y z
N MET A 1 7.94 -7.62 -15.48
CA MET A 1 6.89 -7.93 -16.46
C MET A 1 6.30 -9.29 -16.07
N ASN A 2 5.01 -9.39 -15.76
CA ASN A 2 4.43 -10.64 -15.21
C ASN A 2 4.45 -11.78 -16.25
N VAL A 3 4.62 -13.03 -15.80
CA VAL A 3 4.65 -14.24 -16.65
C VAL A 3 3.46 -14.30 -17.60
N VAL A 4 2.27 -13.96 -17.11
CA VAL A 4 1.03 -13.89 -17.92
C VAL A 4 1.16 -12.89 -19.07
N SER A 5 1.80 -11.75 -18.85
CA SER A 5 2.01 -10.74 -19.91
C SER A 5 3.02 -11.21 -20.96
N VAL A 6 4.03 -12.00 -20.58
CA VAL A 6 4.99 -12.61 -21.50
C VAL A 6 4.31 -13.68 -22.35
N MET A 7 3.50 -14.55 -21.73
CA MET A 7 2.73 -15.57 -22.46
C MET A 7 1.73 -14.96 -23.44
N LEU A 8 1.02 -13.90 -23.04
CA LEU A 8 0.11 -13.17 -23.92
C LEU A 8 0.86 -12.57 -25.12
N PHE A 9 2.03 -12.00 -24.89
CA PHE A 9 2.85 -11.40 -25.95
C PHE A 9 3.37 -12.42 -26.96
N VAL A 10 3.94 -13.54 -26.48
CA VAL A 10 4.45 -14.61 -27.34
C VAL A 10 3.32 -15.26 -28.14
N GLY A 11 2.17 -15.54 -27.50
CA GLY A 11 1.02 -16.07 -28.19
C GLY A 11 0.49 -15.12 -29.27
N SER A 12 0.42 -13.81 -28.98
CA SER A 12 0.02 -12.81 -29.98
C SER A 12 0.96 -12.78 -31.18
N LEU A 13 2.28 -12.86 -30.95
CA LEU A 13 3.27 -12.93 -32.02
C LEU A 13 3.06 -14.16 -32.92
N LEU A 14 2.82 -15.34 -32.33
CA LEU A 14 2.56 -16.57 -33.07
C LEU A 14 1.25 -16.52 -33.86
N SER A 15 0.19 -15.96 -33.27
CA SER A 15 -1.10 -15.78 -33.96
C SER A 15 -0.97 -14.81 -35.15
N VAL A 16 -0.27 -13.69 -34.95
CA VAL A 16 -0.02 -12.71 -36.00
C VAL A 16 0.83 -13.32 -37.13
N TRP A 17 1.86 -14.11 -36.78
CA TRP A 17 2.67 -14.84 -37.75
C TRP A 17 1.85 -15.84 -38.57
N ALA A 18 0.95 -16.58 -37.93
CA ALA A 18 0.07 -17.53 -38.63
C ALA A 18 -0.87 -16.82 -39.62
N VAL A 19 -1.45 -15.68 -39.23
CA VAL A 19 -2.29 -14.87 -40.13
C VAL A 19 -1.48 -14.34 -41.31
N PHE A 20 -0.30 -13.76 -41.07
CA PHE A 20 0.53 -13.20 -42.16
C PHE A 20 1.12 -14.24 -43.11
N SER A 21 1.41 -15.45 -42.62
CA SER A 21 1.99 -16.53 -43.42
C SER A 21 0.95 -17.27 -44.27
N ILE A 22 -0.31 -17.34 -43.81
CA ILE A 22 -1.37 -18.12 -44.46
C ILE A 22 -2.30 -17.23 -45.30
N ASP A 23 -2.78 -16.10 -44.78
CA ASP A 23 -3.78 -15.24 -45.47
C ASP A 23 -3.16 -14.18 -46.39
N ILE A 24 -2.04 -13.56 -46.00
CA ILE A 24 -1.49 -12.34 -46.66
C ILE A 24 -0.28 -12.65 -47.55
N PRO A 25 -0.08 -13.93 -47.93
CA PRO A 25 1.21 -14.62 -48.11
C PRO A 25 2.44 -13.70 -48.13
N LEU A 26 2.70 -13.00 -47.02
CA LEU A 26 3.80 -12.03 -46.93
C LEU A 26 5.12 -12.72 -46.56
N ILE A 27 5.02 -13.94 -46.02
CA ILE A 27 6.12 -14.76 -45.52
C ILE A 27 6.20 -16.02 -46.39
N THR A 28 7.42 -16.48 -46.65
CA THR A 28 7.69 -17.66 -47.48
C THR A 28 7.03 -18.91 -46.90
N LYS A 29 6.26 -19.60 -47.74
CA LYS A 29 5.62 -20.89 -47.39
C LYS A 29 6.71 -21.92 -47.08
N ILE A 30 6.56 -22.64 -45.97
CA ILE A 30 7.45 -23.74 -45.62
C ILE A 30 7.10 -24.93 -46.54
N PRO A 31 8.06 -25.50 -47.28
CA PRO A 31 7.79 -26.64 -48.15
C PRO A 31 7.45 -27.87 -47.29
N CYS A 32 6.29 -28.48 -47.55
CA CYS A 32 5.78 -29.66 -46.85
C CYS A 32 5.48 -30.79 -47.84
N SER A 33 5.74 -32.04 -47.45
CA SER A 33 5.53 -33.24 -48.27
C SER A 33 4.12 -33.86 -48.12
N PHE A 34 3.18 -33.16 -47.50
CA PHE A 34 1.81 -33.63 -47.27
C PHE A 34 0.90 -33.31 -48.47
N SER A 35 -0.25 -33.99 -48.56
CA SER A 35 -1.25 -33.66 -49.58
C SER A 35 -1.85 -32.27 -49.35
N GLU A 36 -2.19 -31.58 -50.44
CA GLU A 36 -2.74 -30.21 -50.40
C GLU A 36 -3.99 -30.10 -49.51
N GLU A 37 -4.86 -31.11 -49.54
CA GLU A 37 -6.10 -31.16 -48.77
C GLU A 37 -5.85 -31.18 -47.25
N ILE A 38 -4.80 -31.87 -46.80
CA ILE A 38 -4.39 -31.91 -45.38
C ILE A 38 -3.79 -30.55 -44.99
N ILE A 39 -2.96 -29.96 -45.86
CA ILE A 39 -2.32 -28.67 -45.62
C ILE A 39 -3.38 -27.57 -45.47
N ASP A 40 -4.40 -27.55 -46.33
CA ASP A 40 -5.49 -26.58 -46.26
C ASP A 40 -6.35 -26.74 -45.00
N GLY A 41 -6.62 -27.98 -44.57
CA GLY A 41 -7.32 -28.26 -43.32
C GLY A 41 -6.57 -27.74 -42.10
N VAL A 42 -5.24 -27.99 -42.04
CA VAL A 42 -4.37 -27.50 -40.96
C VAL A 42 -4.28 -25.98 -40.96
N ASN A 43 -4.12 -25.36 -42.14
CA ASN A 43 -4.04 -23.91 -42.27
C ASN A 43 -5.31 -23.21 -41.78
N ARG A 44 -6.50 -23.71 -42.15
CA ARG A 44 -7.78 -23.17 -41.64
C ARG A 44 -7.90 -23.33 -40.13
N ALA A 45 -7.50 -24.48 -39.59
CA ALA A 45 -7.51 -24.71 -38.15
C ALA A 45 -6.56 -23.74 -37.42
N CYS A 46 -5.34 -23.55 -37.91
CA CYS A 46 -4.37 -22.60 -37.37
C CYS A 46 -4.86 -21.14 -37.44
N GLN A 47 -5.49 -20.74 -38.56
CA GLN A 47 -6.10 -19.42 -38.69
C GLN A 47 -7.24 -19.20 -37.69
N ALA A 48 -8.16 -20.15 -37.57
CA ALA A 48 -9.25 -20.06 -36.60
C ALA A 48 -8.73 -19.95 -35.16
N LEU A 49 -7.68 -20.71 -34.82
CA LEU A 49 -6.98 -20.61 -33.53
C LEU A 49 -6.30 -19.25 -33.33
N ALA A 50 -5.66 -18.71 -34.37
CA ALA A 50 -5.03 -17.40 -34.32
C ALA A 50 -6.05 -16.27 -34.12
N TYR A 51 -7.15 -16.26 -34.89
CA TYR A 51 -8.20 -15.26 -34.78
C TYR A 51 -8.92 -15.33 -33.42
N SER A 52 -9.23 -16.54 -32.93
CA SER A 52 -9.84 -16.71 -31.61
C SER A 52 -8.91 -16.28 -30.47
N TYR A 53 -7.62 -16.55 -30.57
CA TYR A 53 -6.63 -16.07 -29.60
C TYR A 53 -6.54 -14.54 -29.60
N ILE A 54 -6.41 -13.91 -30.77
CA ILE A 54 -6.36 -12.44 -30.89
C ILE A 54 -7.64 -11.81 -30.32
N ALA A 55 -8.81 -12.36 -30.64
CA ALA A 55 -10.08 -11.91 -30.07
C ALA A 55 -10.09 -12.05 -28.53
N GLY A 56 -9.60 -13.16 -27.99
CA GLY A 56 -9.44 -13.37 -26.55
C GLY A 56 -8.53 -12.34 -25.89
N VAL A 57 -7.40 -11.98 -26.53
CA VAL A 57 -6.49 -10.93 -26.04
C VAL A 57 -7.16 -9.57 -26.01
N ILE A 58 -7.92 -9.21 -27.07
CA ILE A 58 -8.67 -7.95 -27.13
C ILE A 58 -9.70 -7.90 -26.01
N ILE A 59 -10.48 -8.96 -25.83
CA ILE A 59 -11.49 -9.05 -24.76
C ILE A 59 -10.81 -8.93 -23.39
N TYR A 60 -9.72 -9.64 -23.15
CA TYR A 60 -8.94 -9.53 -21.90
C TYR A 60 -8.49 -8.09 -21.64
N TRP A 61 -8.00 -7.42 -22.68
CA TRP A 61 -7.58 -6.03 -22.57
C TRP A 61 -8.74 -5.09 -22.22
N MET A 62 -9.88 -5.24 -22.89
CA MET A 62 -11.06 -4.39 -22.68
C MET A 62 -11.78 -4.67 -21.36
N THR A 63 -11.82 -5.92 -20.91
CA THR A 63 -12.59 -6.33 -19.72
C THR A 63 -11.79 -6.29 -18.43
N ILE A 64 -10.49 -6.56 -18.48
CA ILE A 64 -9.66 -6.69 -17.27
C ILE A 64 -8.60 -5.57 -17.23
N LYS A 65 -7.71 -5.50 -18.21
CA LYS A 65 -6.55 -4.60 -18.12
C LYS A 65 -6.91 -3.12 -18.16
N TYR A 66 -7.74 -2.71 -19.11
CA TYR A 66 -8.10 -1.31 -19.31
C TYR A 66 -8.94 -0.75 -18.14
N PRO A 67 -9.99 -1.44 -17.66
CA PRO A 67 -10.73 -0.99 -16.48
C PRO A 67 -9.85 -0.90 -15.23
N ASN A 68 -8.97 -1.88 -15.00
CA ASN A 68 -8.04 -1.86 -13.86
C ASN A 68 -7.05 -0.68 -13.95
N TYR A 69 -6.56 -0.37 -15.15
CA TYR A 69 -5.70 0.79 -15.36
C TYR A 69 -6.43 2.11 -15.04
N LEU A 70 -7.67 2.27 -15.54
CA LEU A 70 -8.49 3.44 -15.24
C LEU A 70 -8.80 3.57 -13.74
N ASN A 71 -9.21 2.47 -13.10
CA ASN A 71 -9.48 2.43 -11.67
C ASN A 71 -8.24 2.78 -10.85
N LYS A 72 -7.07 2.22 -11.20
CA LYS A 72 -5.81 2.57 -10.53
C LYS A 72 -5.50 4.06 -10.65
N ARG A 73 -5.63 4.64 -11.84
CA ARG A 73 -5.40 6.07 -12.06
C ARG A 73 -6.39 6.93 -11.28
N ARG A 74 -7.66 6.53 -11.22
CA ARG A 74 -8.73 7.21 -10.47
C ARG A 74 -8.54 7.14 -8.95
N LEU A 75 -8.09 6.00 -8.42
CA LEU A 75 -7.95 5.76 -6.98
C LEU A 75 -6.61 6.23 -6.41
N THR A 76 -5.56 6.35 -7.24
CA THR A 76 -4.25 6.87 -6.82
C THR A 76 -4.34 8.18 -6.01
N PRO A 77 -5.06 9.24 -6.44
CA PRO A 77 -5.18 10.47 -5.64
C PRO A 77 -5.87 10.23 -4.29
N VAL A 78 -6.91 9.38 -4.25
CA VAL A 78 -7.62 9.04 -3.00
C VAL A 78 -6.68 8.34 -2.02
N ILE A 79 -5.90 7.37 -2.50
CA ILE A 79 -4.88 6.68 -1.72
C ILE A 79 -3.85 7.69 -1.18
N LYS A 80 -3.37 8.63 -2.00
CA LYS A 80 -2.43 9.65 -1.55
C LYS A 80 -3.01 10.52 -0.43
N VAL A 81 -4.27 10.95 -0.55
CA VAL A 81 -4.95 11.71 0.51
C VAL A 81 -5.05 10.89 1.78
N LYS A 82 -5.45 9.61 1.69
CA LYS A 82 -5.55 8.73 2.86
C LYS A 82 -4.20 8.49 3.52
N VAL A 83 -3.12 8.31 2.75
CA VAL A 83 -1.75 8.26 3.28
C VAL A 83 -1.36 9.58 3.95
N GLY A 84 -1.71 10.72 3.34
CA GLY A 84 -1.53 12.04 3.95
C GLY A 84 -2.23 12.17 5.31
N ASN A 85 -3.46 11.68 5.43
CA ASN A 85 -4.21 11.69 6.69
C ASN A 85 -3.52 10.88 7.80
N LEU A 86 -2.75 9.83 7.48
CA LEU A 86 -1.92 9.13 8.48
C LEU A 86 -0.87 10.08 9.09
N GLY A 87 -0.31 10.98 8.29
CA GLY A 87 0.63 12.00 8.77
C GLY A 87 -0.04 13.00 9.69
N SER A 88 -1.25 13.45 9.34
CA SER A 88 -2.05 14.30 10.22
C SER A 88 -2.35 13.61 11.55
N MET A 89 -2.68 12.32 11.53
CA MET A 89 -2.93 11.53 12.75
C MET A 89 -1.67 11.39 13.61
N LEU A 90 -0.53 11.10 12.98
CA LEU A 90 0.75 11.06 13.68
C LEU A 90 1.13 12.42 14.28
N ALA A 91 0.82 13.53 13.61
CA ALA A 91 1.01 14.86 14.16
C ALA A 91 0.07 15.16 15.34
N TRP A 92 -1.18 14.70 15.27
CA TRP A 92 -2.15 14.78 16.37
C TRP A 92 -1.66 14.07 17.63
N MET A 93 -1.13 12.85 17.49
CA MET A 93 -0.54 12.10 18.61
C MET A 93 0.54 12.87 19.38
N ASN A 94 1.23 13.82 18.73
CA ASN A 94 2.29 14.63 19.35
C ASN A 94 1.75 15.83 20.13
N ILE A 95 0.52 16.27 19.86
CA ILE A 95 -0.07 17.45 20.52
C ILE A 95 -0.23 17.21 22.01
N GLU A 96 -0.43 15.95 22.41
CA GLU A 96 -0.57 15.57 23.82
C GLU A 96 0.67 15.84 24.66
N PHE A 97 1.85 15.87 24.02
CA PHE A 97 3.13 16.16 24.67
C PHE A 97 3.45 17.66 24.76
N ARG A 98 2.52 18.52 24.34
CA ARG A 98 2.70 19.97 24.36
C ARG A 98 2.54 20.54 25.77
N GLU A 99 3.43 21.46 26.11
CA GLU A 99 3.34 22.31 27.31
C GLU A 99 2.97 23.76 26.95
N THR A 100 3.51 24.34 25.85
CA THR A 100 3.14 25.63 25.23
C THR A 100 3.95 25.84 23.93
N GLY A 101 3.44 26.58 22.91
CA GLY A 101 4.20 26.90 21.66
C GLY A 101 3.90 26.00 20.44
N ASN A 102 4.40 26.31 19.22
CA ASN A 102 4.00 25.57 18.00
C ASN A 102 4.45 24.10 18.02
N ASN A 103 3.60 23.20 17.49
CA ASN A 103 3.92 21.78 17.37
C ASN A 103 5.01 21.62 16.28
N PRO A 104 6.12 20.90 16.53
CA PRO A 104 7.05 20.56 15.47
C PRO A 104 6.27 19.85 14.36
N PRO A 105 6.50 20.23 13.08
CA PRO A 105 5.87 19.54 11.97
C PRO A 105 6.30 18.07 12.02
N ILE A 106 5.50 17.18 11.42
CA ILE A 106 5.86 15.76 11.42
C ILE A 106 7.24 15.50 10.84
N SER A 107 7.74 16.37 9.95
CA SER A 107 9.07 16.34 9.34
C SER A 107 10.23 16.64 10.31
N ASP A 108 9.97 17.28 11.45
CA ASP A 108 10.97 17.57 12.49
C ASP A 108 11.01 16.45 13.53
N LEU A 109 11.61 15.31 13.13
CA LEU A 109 11.69 14.12 13.96
C LEU A 109 12.40 14.38 15.30
N ASP A 110 13.48 15.17 15.29
CA ASP A 110 14.26 15.46 16.49
C ASP A 110 13.48 16.38 17.44
N GLY A 111 12.75 17.37 16.91
CA GLY A 111 11.82 18.18 17.69
C GLY A 111 10.72 17.35 18.35
N ILE A 112 10.14 16.39 17.63
CA ILE A 112 9.12 15.47 18.19
C ILE A 112 9.72 14.61 19.30
N MET A 113 10.92 14.04 19.10
CA MET A 113 11.57 13.25 20.15
C MET A 113 11.91 14.09 21.38
N ALA A 114 12.25 15.36 21.20
CA ALA A 114 12.51 16.29 22.31
C ALA A 114 11.25 16.62 23.12
N LEU A 115 10.04 16.56 22.54
CA LEU A 115 8.78 16.71 23.28
C LEU A 115 8.57 15.54 24.26
N PHE A 116 8.89 14.32 23.83
CA PHE A 116 8.73 13.10 24.63
C PHE A 116 9.68 13.06 25.83
N GLU A 117 10.76 13.86 25.79
CA GLU A 117 11.69 14.00 26.91
C GLU A 117 11.20 14.97 27.98
N ARG A 118 10.39 15.97 27.60
CA ARG A 118 10.02 17.10 28.45
C ARG A 118 8.79 16.83 29.30
N LYS A 119 7.74 16.27 28.68
CA LYS A 119 6.45 16.02 29.34
C LYS A 119 6.35 14.57 29.80
N ARG A 120 5.82 14.34 31.00
CA ARG A 120 5.65 12.98 31.54
C ARG A 120 4.44 12.28 30.94
N TRP A 121 4.56 10.98 30.73
CA TRP A 121 3.52 10.14 30.12
C TRP A 121 2.25 9.99 30.98
N LYS A 122 2.37 10.19 32.30
CA LYS A 122 1.28 10.11 33.28
C LYS A 122 0.70 11.47 33.69
N GLU A 123 1.17 12.55 33.08
CA GLU A 123 0.57 13.87 33.31
C GLU A 123 -0.80 13.98 32.66
N ARG A 124 -1.62 14.90 33.19
CA ARG A 124 -2.94 15.18 32.64
C ARG A 124 -2.81 15.75 31.22
N CYS A 125 -3.57 15.16 30.31
CA CYS A 125 -3.82 15.72 28.99
C CYS A 125 -4.46 17.13 29.12
N HIS A 126 -4.15 18.03 28.17
CA HIS A 126 -4.70 19.39 28.12
C HIS A 126 -5.64 19.62 26.93
N VAL A 127 -5.99 18.57 26.20
CA VAL A 127 -6.81 18.68 24.99
C VAL A 127 -8.31 18.66 25.37
N PRO A 128 -9.04 19.78 25.12
CA PRO A 128 -10.43 19.93 25.59
C PRO A 128 -11.44 19.03 24.88
N GLU A 129 -11.11 18.54 23.68
CA GLU A 129 -12.01 17.77 22.81
C GLU A 129 -12.29 16.36 23.34
N HIS A 130 -11.48 15.88 24.29
CA HIS A 130 -11.53 14.51 24.80
C HIS A 130 -12.01 14.48 26.25
N SER A 131 -13.29 14.82 26.43
CA SER A 131 -13.98 14.75 27.72
C SER A 131 -13.99 13.32 28.28
N GLY A 132 -12.94 12.94 29.04
CA GLY A 132 -12.88 11.66 29.76
C GLY A 132 -11.51 11.03 29.96
N CYS A 133 -10.48 11.41 29.21
CA CYS A 133 -9.13 10.84 29.35
C CYS A 133 -8.37 11.47 30.52
N LYS A 134 -7.68 10.63 31.32
CA LYS A 134 -7.05 11.06 32.57
C LYS A 134 -5.58 11.43 32.40
N ASP A 135 -4.87 10.82 31.45
CA ASP A 135 -3.44 11.05 31.23
C ASP A 135 -3.03 10.99 29.74
N VAL A 136 -1.81 11.48 29.44
CA VAL A 136 -1.21 11.48 28.09
C VAL A 136 -1.07 10.07 27.51
N THR A 137 -0.88 9.04 28.34
CA THR A 137 -0.72 7.66 27.89
C THR A 137 -2.02 7.12 27.30
N GLU A 138 -3.14 7.27 28.01
CA GLU A 138 -4.46 6.81 27.54
C GLU A 138 -4.83 7.44 26.20
N GLU A 139 -4.53 8.73 26.06
CA GLU A 139 -4.80 9.51 24.86
C GLU A 139 -3.95 9.04 23.68
N PHE A 140 -2.64 8.88 23.90
CA PHE A 140 -1.72 8.38 22.88
C PHE A 140 -2.10 6.97 22.40
N ILE A 141 -2.60 6.11 23.30
CA ILE A 141 -3.09 4.77 22.95
C ILE A 141 -4.32 4.86 22.06
N ARG A 142 -5.28 5.72 22.42
CA ARG A 142 -6.50 5.90 21.63
C ARG A 142 -6.17 6.36 20.21
N ASP A 143 -5.31 7.37 20.10
CA ASP A 143 -4.88 7.92 18.81
C ASP A 143 -4.08 6.90 17.98
N TYR A 144 -3.23 6.08 18.63
CA TYR A 144 -2.57 4.98 17.95
C TYR A 144 -3.55 3.93 17.42
N ASN A 145 -4.61 3.62 18.17
CA ASN A 145 -5.65 2.68 17.73
C ASN A 145 -6.43 3.23 16.53
N GLU A 146 -6.69 4.53 16.47
CA GLU A 146 -7.27 5.18 15.30
C GLU A 146 -6.32 5.16 14.09
N LEU A 147 -5.03 5.49 14.27
CA LEU A 147 -4.02 5.35 13.21
C LEU A 147 -4.03 3.94 12.62
N LYS A 148 -4.09 2.91 13.47
CA LYS A 148 -4.14 1.52 13.04
C LYS A 148 -5.41 1.21 12.25
N SER A 149 -6.57 1.69 12.72
CA SER A 149 -7.84 1.55 12.00
C SER A 149 -7.76 2.16 10.59
N MET A 150 -7.12 3.33 10.45
CA MET A 150 -6.90 3.98 9.16
C MET A 150 -5.99 3.16 8.24
N VAL A 151 -4.92 2.55 8.79
CA VAL A 151 -4.03 1.66 8.03
C VAL A 151 -4.77 0.40 7.59
N ASP A 152 -5.55 -0.23 8.47
CA ASP A 152 -6.34 -1.42 8.16
C ASP A 152 -7.38 -1.12 7.07
N ALA A 153 -8.08 0.02 7.15
CA ALA A 153 -8.98 0.47 6.10
C ALA A 153 -8.24 0.68 4.77
N LEU A 154 -7.06 1.31 4.79
CA LEU A 154 -6.30 1.53 3.57
C LEU A 154 -5.85 0.22 2.89
N ILE A 155 -5.41 -0.76 3.69
CA ILE A 155 -5.03 -2.08 3.18
C ILE A 155 -6.26 -2.79 2.63
N ASN A 156 -7.34 -2.89 3.39
CA ASN A 156 -8.53 -3.65 3.00
C ASN A 156 -9.22 -3.09 1.76
N ASP A 157 -9.38 -1.77 1.71
CA ASP A 157 -10.15 -1.10 0.65
C ASP A 157 -9.33 -0.94 -0.65
N TYR A 158 -8.00 -0.87 -0.55
CA TYR A 158 -7.15 -0.50 -1.68
C TYR A 158 -6.03 -1.50 -2.02
N LYS A 159 -5.98 -2.70 -1.41
CA LYS A 159 -4.90 -3.70 -1.63
C LYS A 159 -4.53 -3.94 -3.09
N GLU A 160 -5.51 -3.98 -3.99
CA GLU A 160 -5.31 -4.31 -5.41
C GLU A 160 -4.66 -3.15 -6.20
N TYR A 161 -4.67 -1.96 -5.63
CA TYR A 161 -4.19 -0.72 -6.24
C TYR A 161 -2.89 -0.21 -5.62
N LEU A 162 -2.53 -0.71 -4.43
CA LEU A 162 -1.26 -0.41 -3.76
C LEU A 162 -0.08 -1.08 -4.47
N SER A 163 1.07 -0.42 -4.48
CA SER A 163 2.33 -1.05 -4.89
C SER A 163 2.81 -2.05 -3.83
N GLY A 164 3.63 -3.02 -4.23
CA GLY A 164 4.23 -3.96 -3.28
C GLY A 164 5.02 -3.24 -2.18
N GLU A 165 5.74 -2.18 -2.52
CA GLU A 165 6.49 -1.36 -1.55
C GLU A 165 5.57 -0.62 -0.58
N GLN A 166 4.48 -0.01 -1.07
CA GLN A 166 3.47 0.62 -0.20
C GLN A 166 2.89 -0.39 0.78
N MET A 167 2.56 -1.60 0.31
CA MET A 167 2.03 -2.67 1.14
C MET A 167 3.01 -3.07 2.24
N ILE A 168 4.31 -3.20 1.93
CA ILE A 168 5.35 -3.52 2.92
C ILE A 168 5.38 -2.49 4.05
N TYR A 169 5.37 -1.19 3.73
CA TYR A 169 5.41 -0.15 4.77
C TYR A 169 4.11 -0.07 5.58
N LEU A 170 2.96 -0.24 4.94
CA LEU A 170 1.67 -0.28 5.65
C LEU A 170 1.58 -1.47 6.60
N GLU A 171 2.05 -2.64 6.18
CA GLU A 171 2.14 -3.83 7.01
C GLU A 171 3.12 -3.64 8.17
N ALA A 172 4.26 -2.97 7.93
CA ALA A 172 5.22 -2.63 8.98
C ALA A 172 4.64 -1.66 10.03
N ILE A 173 3.87 -0.66 9.58
CA ILE A 173 3.14 0.28 10.46
C ILE A 173 2.07 -0.48 11.26
N ARG A 174 1.26 -1.32 10.60
CA ARG A 174 0.24 -2.17 11.25
C ARG A 174 0.85 -3.11 12.30
N GLY A 175 2.01 -3.68 11.98
CA GLY A 175 2.77 -4.61 12.81
C GLY A 175 3.75 -3.96 13.78
N SER A 176 3.66 -2.64 14.01
CA SER A 176 4.65 -1.95 14.84
C SER A 176 4.72 -2.53 16.26
N ARG A 177 5.92 -2.48 16.87
CA ARG A 177 6.15 -3.00 18.23
C ARG A 177 5.36 -2.27 19.30
N LEU A 178 4.84 -1.07 19.02
CA LEU A 178 3.95 -0.32 19.91
C LEU A 178 2.68 -1.13 20.22
N ASN A 179 2.19 -1.91 19.25
CA ASN A 179 1.00 -2.75 19.39
C ASN A 179 1.16 -3.82 20.50
N GLN A 180 2.37 -4.36 20.68
CA GLN A 180 2.63 -5.34 21.76
C GLN A 180 2.55 -4.66 23.14
N PHE A 181 3.10 -3.46 23.25
CA PHE A 181 3.06 -2.68 24.48
C PHE A 181 1.62 -2.30 24.84
N PHE A 182 0.86 -1.72 23.91
CA PHE A 182 -0.51 -1.26 24.19
C PHE A 182 -1.47 -2.40 24.50
N ARG A 183 -1.34 -3.56 23.84
CA ARG A 183 -2.10 -4.77 24.23
C ARG A 183 -1.82 -5.21 25.67
N SER A 184 -0.60 -5.01 26.15
CA SER A 184 -0.22 -5.38 27.51
C SER A 184 -0.78 -4.37 28.52
N TYR A 185 -0.78 -3.08 28.17
CA TYR A 185 -1.42 -2.00 28.94
C TYR A 185 -2.94 -2.14 29.05
N GLU A 186 -3.62 -2.45 27.94
CA GLU A 186 -5.07 -2.69 27.92
C GLU A 186 -5.45 -3.91 28.77
N LYS A 187 -4.68 -5.01 28.68
CA LYS A 187 -4.90 -6.21 29.50
C LYS A 187 -4.74 -5.97 30.99
N SER A 188 -3.86 -5.06 31.39
CA SER A 188 -3.69 -4.69 32.79
C SER A 188 -4.73 -3.66 33.27
N LYS A 189 -5.68 -3.26 32.40
CA LYS A 189 -6.66 -2.19 32.66
C LYS A 189 -6.00 -0.87 33.08
N GLY A 190 -4.80 -0.58 32.54
CA GLY A 190 -4.05 0.61 32.90
C GLY A 190 -3.35 0.56 34.27
N ASN A 191 -3.41 -0.58 34.98
CA ASN A 191 -2.69 -0.78 36.26
C ASN A 191 -1.20 -1.12 36.07
N CYS A 192 -0.67 -1.01 34.85
CA CYS A 192 0.77 -1.06 34.65
C CYS A 192 1.38 0.25 35.14
N ASP A 193 2.05 0.22 36.29
CA ASP A 193 2.81 1.35 36.82
C ASP A 193 4.17 1.42 36.10
N TYR A 194 4.14 1.72 34.80
CA TYR A 194 5.35 1.94 34.02
C TYR A 194 5.96 3.29 34.43
N THR A 195 7.25 3.28 34.72
CA THR A 195 8.00 4.52 34.99
C THR A 195 8.13 5.34 33.70
N ASP A 196 8.29 6.66 33.84
CA ASP A 196 8.58 7.55 32.72
C ASP A 196 9.81 7.08 31.92
N ASP A 197 10.84 6.59 32.63
CA ASP A 197 12.04 5.98 32.03
C ASP A 197 11.72 4.75 31.17
N PHE A 198 10.74 3.93 31.57
CA PHE A 198 10.31 2.80 30.76
C PHE A 198 9.69 3.28 29.45
N TYR A 199 8.81 4.30 29.52
CA TYR A 199 8.18 4.88 28.34
C TYR A 199 9.21 5.47 27.39
N LYS A 200 10.21 6.19 27.90
CA LYS A 200 11.31 6.73 27.09
C LYS A 200 12.17 5.63 26.46
N LEU A 201 12.52 4.59 27.22
CA LEU A 201 13.36 3.50 26.72
C LEU A 201 12.66 2.64 25.65
N VAL A 202 11.34 2.46 25.78
CA VAL A 202 10.59 1.50 24.96
C VAL A 202 9.69 2.18 23.92
N LEU A 203 8.89 3.19 24.29
CA LEU A 203 7.94 3.79 23.35
C LEU A 203 8.59 4.73 22.37
N GLN A 204 9.43 5.65 22.83
CA GLN A 204 10.02 6.70 21.98
C GLN A 204 10.83 6.13 20.81
N PRO A 205 11.71 5.10 20.95
CA PRO A 205 12.42 4.53 19.81
C PRO A 205 11.50 3.80 18.83
N ASN A 206 10.42 3.17 19.33
CA ASN A 206 9.46 2.48 18.48
C ASN A 206 8.55 3.47 17.73
N TYR A 207 8.18 4.58 18.36
CA TYR A 207 7.44 5.67 17.72
C TYR A 207 8.31 6.40 16.69
N ARG A 208 9.60 6.63 16.98
CA ARG A 208 10.56 7.12 15.98
C ARG A 208 10.59 6.25 14.72
N LYS A 209 10.66 4.92 14.91
CA LYS A 209 10.62 3.95 13.79
C LYS A 209 9.30 4.03 13.01
N LEU A 210 8.17 4.21 13.70
CA LEU A 210 6.86 4.38 13.07
C LEU A 210 6.84 5.59 12.13
N ILE A 211 7.36 6.74 12.58
CA ILE A 211 7.46 7.96 11.75
C ILE A 211 8.38 7.73 10.54
N LEU A 212 9.51 7.05 10.72
CA LEU A 212 10.42 6.72 9.60
C LEU A 212 9.78 5.78 8.57
N MET A 213 8.98 4.81 9.02
CA MET A 213 8.19 3.96 8.12
C MET A 213 7.15 4.78 7.35
N TYR A 214 6.50 5.74 8.01
CA TYR A 214 5.56 6.67 7.38
C TYR A 214 6.24 7.53 6.30
N TYR A 215 7.42 8.11 6.56
CA TYR A 215 8.14 8.86 5.52
C TYR A 215 8.50 8.00 4.32
N SER A 216 8.92 6.76 4.58
CA SER A 216 9.25 5.81 3.52
C SER A 216 8.02 5.48 2.67
N LEU A 217 6.85 5.33 3.31
CA LEU A 217 5.55 5.19 2.64
C LEU A 217 5.20 6.43 1.79
N CYS A 218 5.42 7.65 2.30
CA CYS A 218 5.17 8.88 1.54
C CYS A 218 6.07 8.99 0.32
N LYS A 219 7.36 8.66 0.45
CA LYS A 219 8.32 8.65 -0.66
C LYS A 219 7.87 7.72 -1.79
N VAL A 220 7.51 6.47 -1.48
CA VAL A 220 7.04 5.51 -2.50
C VAL A 220 5.65 5.86 -3.05
N SER A 221 4.87 6.65 -2.30
CA SER A 221 3.58 7.18 -2.75
C SER A 221 3.71 8.47 -3.56
N GLY A 222 4.92 9.04 -3.69
CA GLY A 222 5.15 10.32 -4.34
C GLY A 222 4.39 11.46 -3.65
N ILE A 223 4.47 11.50 -2.32
CA ILE A 223 3.96 12.56 -1.45
C ILE A 223 5.18 13.27 -0.86
N ASN A 224 5.21 14.60 -0.97
CA ASN A 224 6.22 15.42 -0.29
C ASN A 224 5.75 15.66 1.15
N VAL A 225 6.62 15.35 2.11
CA VAL A 225 6.41 15.53 3.57
C VAL A 225 7.42 16.53 4.08
#